data_AF-A0A848NS20-F1
#
_entry.id   AF-A0A848NS20-F1
#
_cell.length_a   1.000
_cell.length_b   1.000
_cell.length_c   1.000
_cell.angle_alpha   90.00
_cell.angle_beta   90.00
_cell.angle_gamma   90.00
#
_symmetry.space_group_name_H-M   'P 1'
#
loop_
_entity.id
_entity.type
_entity.pdbx_description
1 polymer ?
#
loop_
_entity_poly.entity_id
_entity_poly.type
_entity_poly.pdbx_seq_one_letter_code
_entity_poly.pdbx_strand_id
1 'polypeptide(L)'
;VGWIRGAGGMAVIAHPGRYKYTPLQFAALFDEFLQLGGVGIEVTTGSHTVEEARQYAEVARRYGFLASRGSDFHSPKESRMDLGRLPPLPPDLKPVWHDWF
;
A
#
# COMPACT_ATOMS: atom_id res chain seq x y z
N VAL A 1 0.86 0.82 14.75
CA VAL A 1 2.12 0.30 14.18
C VAL A 1 2.90 -0.59 15.16
N GLY A 2 3.06 -0.16 16.42
CA GLY A 2 3.86 -0.85 17.44
C GLY A 2 3.62 -2.36 17.57
N TRP A 3 2.37 -2.84 17.56
CA TRP A 3 2.08 -4.28 17.64
C TRP A 3 2.65 -5.09 16.46
N ILE A 4 2.50 -4.59 15.24
CA ILE A 4 3.03 -5.27 14.03
C ILE A 4 4.54 -5.33 14.10
N ARG A 5 5.19 -4.20 14.43
CA ARG A 5 6.65 -4.11 14.53
C ARG A 5 7.21 -4.94 15.68
N GLY A 6 6.55 -4.91 16.84
CA GLY A 6 6.92 -5.69 18.02
C GLY A 6 6.82 -7.20 17.80
N ALA A 7 5.95 -7.64 16.88
CA ALA A 7 5.87 -9.02 16.44
C ALA A 7 6.87 -9.38 15.31
N GLY A 8 7.78 -8.48 14.94
CA GLY A 8 8.76 -8.67 13.85
C GLY A 8 8.21 -8.40 12.45
N GLY A 9 6.98 -7.91 12.33
CA GLY A 9 6.32 -7.64 11.05
C GLY A 9 6.65 -6.27 10.46
N MET A 10 6.11 -6.05 9.25
CA MET A 10 6.18 -4.80 8.51
C MET A 10 4.78 -4.19 8.43
N ALA A 11 4.61 -2.98 8.96
CA ALA A 11 3.32 -2.29 8.88
C ALA A 11 3.17 -1.60 7.52
N VAL A 12 1.99 -1.77 6.91
CA VAL A 12 1.65 -1.28 5.57
C VAL A 12 0.30 -0.56 5.62
N ILE A 13 0.19 0.62 5.00
CA ILE A 13 -1.11 1.28 4.77
C ILE A 13 -1.85 0.54 3.66
N ALA A 14 -3.03 -0.02 3.97
CA ALA A 14 -3.85 -0.77 3.03
C ALA A 14 -4.79 0.14 2.23
N HIS A 15 -4.93 -0.14 0.92
CA HIS A 15 -5.88 0.45 -0.04
C HIS A 15 -6.22 1.93 0.22
N PRO A 16 -5.22 2.84 0.24
CA PRO A 16 -5.41 4.23 0.64
C PRO A 16 -6.38 5.01 -0.25
N GLY A 17 -6.63 4.58 -1.50
CA GLY A 17 -7.62 5.20 -2.39
C GLY A 17 -9.05 5.17 -1.83
N ARG A 18 -9.33 4.28 -0.87
CA ARG A 18 -10.63 4.23 -0.19
C ARG A 18 -10.84 5.35 0.84
N TYR A 19 -9.79 6.05 1.24
CA TYR A 19 -9.88 7.03 2.31
C TYR A 19 -10.39 8.37 1.77
N LYS A 20 -11.41 8.93 2.42
CA LYS A 20 -11.97 10.24 2.08
C LYS A 20 -11.17 11.36 2.74
N TYR A 21 -9.86 11.39 2.49
CA TYR A 21 -8.95 12.37 3.07
C TYR A 21 -8.62 13.45 2.04
N THR A 22 -8.50 14.68 2.54
CA THR A 22 -7.89 15.77 1.78
C THR A 22 -6.40 15.51 1.57
N PRO A 23 -5.74 16.16 0.59
CA PRO A 23 -4.30 16.03 0.40
C PRO A 23 -3.48 16.34 1.67
N LEU A 24 -3.92 17.32 2.48
CA LEU A 24 -3.27 17.67 3.75
C LEU A 24 -3.40 16.53 4.79
N GLN A 25 -4.57 15.91 4.88
CA GLN A 25 -4.79 14.78 5.78
C GLN A 25 -4.00 13.54 5.34
N PHE A 26 -3.85 13.32 4.03
CA PHE A 26 -2.96 12.27 3.53
C PHE A 26 -1.49 12.54 3.87
N ALA A 27 -1.01 13.77 3.67
CA ALA A 27 0.36 14.13 4.05
C ALA A 27 0.60 13.86 5.55
N ALA A 28 -0.31 14.33 6.41
CA ALA A 28 -0.24 14.09 7.85
C ALA A 28 -0.28 12.59 8.21
N LEU A 29 -1.14 11.80 7.54
CA LEU A 29 -1.18 10.35 7.73
C LEU A 29 0.17 9.71 7.39
N PHE A 30 0.76 10.06 6.25
CA PHE A 30 2.02 9.46 5.80
C PHE A 30 3.19 9.85 6.70
N ASP A 31 3.28 11.12 7.09
CA ASP A 31 4.30 11.63 8.01
C ASP A 31 4.22 10.91 9.36
N GLU A 32 3.02 10.87 9.96
CA GLU A 32 2.80 10.22 11.26
C GLU A 32 3.06 8.71 11.17
N PHE A 33 2.60 8.06 10.11
CA PHE A 33 2.80 6.61 9.93
C PHE A 33 4.29 6.25 9.84
N LEU A 34 5.10 7.03 9.12
CA LEU A 34 6.55 6.87 9.08
C LEU A 34 7.19 7.08 10.46
N GLN A 35 6.82 8.16 11.16
CA GLN A 35 7.35 8.47 12.49
C GLN A 35 7.05 7.36 13.50
N LEU A 36 5.90 6.70 13.38
CA LEU A 36 5.52 5.56 14.20
C LEU A 36 6.14 4.22 13.76
N GLY A 37 7.01 4.22 12.73
CA GLY A 37 7.75 3.06 12.25
C GLY A 37 7.02 2.22 11.19
N GLY A 38 6.03 2.81 10.52
CA GLY A 38 5.40 2.25 9.33
C GLY A 38 6.35 2.28 8.14
N VAL A 39 6.30 1.27 7.27
CA VAL A 39 7.34 1.08 6.24
C VAL A 39 6.81 0.88 4.83
N GLY A 40 5.51 0.61 4.66
CA GLY A 40 4.96 0.34 3.35
C GLY A 40 3.59 0.96 3.09
N ILE A 41 3.24 0.99 1.80
CA ILE A 41 1.93 1.44 1.31
C ILE A 41 1.48 0.49 0.19
N GLU A 42 0.20 0.19 0.15
CA GLU A 42 -0.37 -0.56 -0.96
C GLU A 42 -0.47 0.33 -2.20
N VAL A 43 0.19 -0.08 -3.28
CA VAL A 43 0.24 0.66 -4.55
C VAL A 43 -0.75 0.06 -5.54
N THR A 44 -0.66 -1.25 -5.75
CA THR A 44 -1.53 -1.99 -6.65
C THR A 44 -2.51 -2.82 -5.85
N THR A 45 -3.81 -2.53 -5.97
CA THR A 45 -4.85 -3.28 -5.27
C THR A 45 -6.12 -3.35 -6.09
N GLY A 46 -6.97 -4.35 -5.82
CA GLY A 46 -8.29 -4.46 -6.44
C GLY A 46 -9.22 -3.29 -6.09
N SER A 47 -8.88 -2.56 -5.02
CA SER A 47 -9.59 -1.36 -4.59
C SER A 47 -9.17 -0.07 -5.32
N HIS A 48 -8.05 -0.06 -6.05
CA HIS A 48 -7.56 1.11 -6.78
C HIS A 48 -7.99 1.10 -8.25
N THR A 49 -8.30 2.29 -8.76
CA THR A 49 -8.23 2.63 -10.18
C THR A 49 -6.78 2.67 -10.67
N VAL A 50 -6.58 2.75 -11.98
CA VAL A 50 -5.24 2.87 -12.56
C VAL A 50 -4.60 4.20 -12.13
N GLU A 51 -5.38 5.26 -12.04
CA GLU A 51 -4.96 6.60 -11.63
C GLU A 51 -4.52 6.62 -10.16
N GLU A 52 -5.28 5.97 -9.27
CA GLU A 52 -4.89 5.81 -7.87
C GLU A 52 -3.62 4.97 -7.73
N ALA A 53 -3.47 3.89 -8.50
CA ALA A 53 -2.24 3.10 -8.48
C ALA A 53 -1.01 3.93 -8.91
N ARG A 54 -1.16 4.80 -9.92
CA ARG A 54 -0.10 5.76 -10.29
C ARG A 54 0.17 6.76 -9.17
N GLN A 55 -0.88 7.31 -8.55
CA GLN A 55 -0.75 8.24 -7.44
C GLN A 55 0.01 7.61 -6.26
N TYR A 56 -0.34 6.40 -5.86
CA TYR A 56 0.31 5.75 -4.72
C TYR A 56 1.70 5.22 -5.04
N ALA A 57 2.02 4.98 -6.32
CA ALA A 57 3.40 4.80 -6.76
C ALA A 57 4.23 6.08 -6.53
N GLU A 58 3.70 7.26 -6.88
CA GLU A 58 4.36 8.54 -6.59
C GLU A 58 4.50 8.81 -5.09
N VAL A 59 3.49 8.44 -4.29
CA VAL A 59 3.59 8.52 -2.82
C VAL A 59 4.71 7.61 -2.32
N ALA A 60 4.78 6.36 -2.79
CA ALA A 60 5.83 5.43 -2.40
C ALA A 60 7.23 5.97 -2.73
N ARG A 61 7.42 6.56 -3.92
CA ARG A 61 8.67 7.22 -4.30
C ARG A 61 9.01 8.39 -3.38
N ARG A 62 8.05 9.28 -3.15
CA ARG A 62 8.26 10.52 -2.37
C ARG A 62 8.61 10.24 -0.92
N TYR A 63 7.92 9.29 -0.31
CA TYR A 63 8.05 8.98 1.11
C TYR A 63 9.04 7.86 1.40
N GLY A 64 9.57 7.20 0.36
CA GLY A 64 10.45 6.04 0.51
C GLY A 64 9.74 4.80 1.06
N PHE A 65 8.41 4.70 0.89
CA PHE A 65 7.67 3.51 1.30
C PHE A 65 8.02 2.30 0.43
N LEU A 66 8.04 1.14 1.05
CA LEU A 66 7.98 -0.13 0.34
C LEU A 66 6.60 -0.33 -0.28
N ALA A 67 6.55 -0.83 -1.49
CA ALA A 67 5.31 -1.02 -2.23
C ALA A 67 4.70 -2.39 -1.93
N SER A 68 3.43 -2.41 -1.51
CA SER A 68 2.64 -3.63 -1.35
C SER A 68 1.63 -3.78 -2.48
N ARG A 69 1.15 -5.01 -2.65
CA ARG A 69 0.15 -5.41 -3.63
C ARG A 69 -0.80 -6.45 -3.05
N GLY A 70 -2.11 -6.23 -3.15
CA GLY A 70 -3.11 -7.14 -2.60
C GLY A 70 -4.47 -7.02 -3.32
N SER A 71 -5.09 -8.16 -3.68
CA SER A 71 -6.35 -8.13 -4.45
C SER A 71 -7.53 -7.56 -3.67
N ASP A 72 -7.44 -7.50 -2.34
CA ASP A 72 -8.56 -7.17 -1.44
C ASP A 72 -9.77 -8.11 -1.70
N PHE A 73 -9.49 -9.37 -2.04
CA PHE A 73 -10.50 -10.37 -2.39
C PHE A 73 -11.24 -10.87 -1.15
N HIS A 74 -12.57 -10.90 -1.25
CA HIS A 74 -13.53 -11.35 -0.26
C HIS A 74 -14.44 -12.46 -0.80
N SER A 75 -14.82 -12.40 -2.09
CA SER A 75 -15.59 -13.45 -2.76
C SER A 75 -15.60 -13.27 -4.29
N PRO A 76 -15.87 -14.34 -5.09
CA PRO A 76 -15.95 -14.24 -6.54
C PRO A 76 -17.08 -13.31 -7.06
N LYS A 77 -18.05 -12.96 -6.21
CA LYS A 77 -19.20 -12.13 -6.57
C LYS A 77 -19.01 -10.66 -6.22
N GLU A 78 -18.26 -10.37 -5.17
CA GLU A 78 -18.12 -9.00 -4.63
C GLU A 78 -16.78 -8.36 -5.00
N SER A 79 -15.74 -9.18 -5.20
CA SER A 79 -14.39 -8.66 -5.40
C SER A 79 -14.16 -8.21 -6.84
N ARG A 80 -13.57 -7.02 -6.97
CA ARG A 80 -13.22 -6.44 -8.27
C ARG A 80 -12.07 -7.18 -8.96
N MET A 81 -11.21 -7.83 -8.17
CA MET A 81 -10.04 -8.56 -8.63
C MET A 81 -9.96 -9.91 -7.93
N ASP A 82 -9.67 -10.96 -8.71
CA ASP A 82 -9.44 -12.30 -8.19
C ASP A 82 -8.03 -12.43 -7.60
N LEU A 83 -7.82 -13.47 -6.79
CA LEU A 83 -6.54 -13.80 -6.18
C LEU A 83 -5.46 -13.97 -7.26
N GLY A 84 -4.31 -13.31 -7.06
CA GLY A 84 -3.16 -13.42 -7.95
C GLY A 84 -3.32 -12.75 -9.33
N ARG A 85 -4.42 -12.05 -9.60
CA ARG A 85 -4.70 -11.43 -10.92
C ARG A 85 -4.32 -9.95 -11.04
N LEU A 86 -3.65 -9.38 -10.04
CA LEU A 86 -3.24 -7.98 -10.08
C LEU A 86 -2.06 -7.72 -11.02
N PRO A 87 -2.00 -6.53 -11.66
CA PRO A 87 -0.83 -6.12 -12.42
C PRO A 87 0.43 -6.08 -11.53
N PRO A 88 1.64 -6.16 -12.11
CA PRO A 88 2.86 -5.99 -11.35
C PRO A 88 2.97 -4.57 -10.78
N LEU A 89 3.77 -4.43 -9.73
CA LEU A 89 4.21 -3.11 -9.26
C LEU A 89 5.09 -2.45 -10.34
N PRO A 90 5.14 -1.10 -10.38
CA PRO A 90 6.16 -0.41 -11.17
C PRO A 90 7.56 -0.93 -10.80
N PRO A 91 8.42 -1.21 -11.80
CA PRO A 91 9.68 -1.96 -11.60
C PRO A 91 10.71 -1.21 -10.75
N ASP A 92 10.57 0.11 -10.63
CA ASP A 92 11.43 0.97 -9.84
C ASP A 92 11.06 1.01 -8.35
N LEU A 93 9.88 0.52 -7.97
CA LEU A 93 9.48 0.47 -6.56
C LEU A 93 10.02 -0.78 -5.88
N LYS A 94 10.51 -0.60 -4.65
CA LYS A 94 10.98 -1.71 -3.81
C LYS A 94 9.78 -2.43 -3.19
N PRO A 95 9.48 -3.69 -3.54
CA PRO A 95 8.32 -4.39 -3.01
C PRO A 95 8.51 -4.78 -1.55
N VAL A 96 7.45 -4.86 -0.73
CA VAL A 96 7.56 -5.29 0.70
C VAL A 96 8.16 -6.68 0.89
N TRP A 97 8.16 -7.52 -0.15
CA TRP A 97 8.76 -8.85 -0.16
C TRP A 97 10.18 -8.90 -0.75
N HIS A 98 10.86 -7.77 -0.90
CA HIS A 98 12.16 -7.69 -1.57
C HIS A 98 13.28 -8.53 -0.91
N ASP A 99 13.25 -8.69 0.41
CA ASP A 99 14.24 -9.47 1.19
C ASP A 99 13.65 -10.81 1.67
N TRP A 100 12.50 -11.21 1.15
CA TRP A 100 11.96 -12.52 1.47
C TRP A 100 12.75 -13.51 0.61
N PHE A 101 13.57 -14.32 1.27
CA PHE A 101 14.46 -15.39 0.73
C PHE A 101 15.83 -14.92 0.23
#